data_AF-A0A7Y5D270-F1
#
_entry.id   AF-A0A7Y5D270-F1
#
_cell.length_a   1.000
_cell.length_b   1.000
_cell.length_c   1.000
_cell.angle_alpha   90.00
_cell.angle_beta   90.00
_cell.angle_gamma   90.00
#
_symmetry.space_group_name_H-M   'P 1'
#
loop_
_entity.id
_entity.type
_entity.pdbx_description
1 polymer ?
#
loop_
_entity_poly.entity_id
_entity_poly.type
_entity_poly.pdbx_seq_one_letter_code
_entity_poly.pdbx_strand_id
1 'polypeptide(L)'
;MNRMTIILTVLMSLIGTIRSFGQSDEAQQLLLNWEKLQELEKILDNMYVGYKILDKGYTTIKNISEGNYTIHQLFLDGLFAVNPAVRNYKRIPYIIDYQKLLVKEYKNAYNRFRDDPHFTPQEIEYMANVYNYLFTASLRNIDDLVMITTATKLRMNDDERMRAIDRIFYDMESKVGFLRSFNNSTQLLAIQRARAANDVRTLNHLYGIN
;
A
#
# COMPACT_ATOMS: atom_id res chain seq x y z
N MET A 1 -32.40 -74.68 -35.94
CA MET A 1 -31.21 -73.98 -35.44
C MET A 1 -31.31 -72.44 -35.50
N ASN A 2 -32.52 -71.85 -35.67
CA ASN A 2 -32.66 -70.40 -35.92
C ASN A 2 -33.35 -69.63 -34.79
N ARG A 3 -34.16 -70.27 -33.94
CA ARG A 3 -34.88 -69.56 -32.86
C ARG A 3 -34.01 -69.22 -31.65
N MET A 4 -33.09 -70.12 -31.30
CA MET A 4 -32.20 -69.93 -30.14
C MET A 4 -31.09 -68.90 -30.40
N THR A 5 -30.59 -68.83 -31.63
CA THR A 5 -29.61 -67.83 -32.07
C THR A 5 -30.21 -66.42 -32.16
N ILE A 6 -31.46 -66.28 -32.59
CA ILE A 6 -32.20 -65.00 -32.59
C ILE A 6 -32.43 -64.50 -31.16
N ILE A 7 -32.81 -65.38 -30.24
CA ILE A 7 -32.99 -65.01 -28.83
C ILE A 7 -31.66 -64.57 -28.19
N LEU A 8 -30.55 -65.25 -28.51
CA LEU A 8 -29.23 -64.88 -28.00
C LEU A 8 -28.73 -63.53 -28.54
N THR A 9 -29.00 -63.23 -29.81
CA THR A 9 -28.64 -61.94 -30.43
C THR A 9 -29.50 -60.79 -29.91
N VAL A 10 -30.79 -61.02 -29.65
CA VAL A 10 -31.67 -60.03 -29.01
C VAL A 10 -31.29 -59.80 -27.55
N LEU A 11 -30.87 -60.84 -26.81
CA LEU A 11 -30.38 -60.66 -25.44
C LEU A 11 -29.06 -59.88 -25.39
N MET A 12 -28.11 -60.16 -26.30
CA MET A 12 -26.84 -59.43 -26.37
C MET A 12 -27.02 -57.96 -26.81
N SER A 13 -27.99 -57.65 -27.66
CA SER A 13 -28.28 -56.26 -28.05
C SER A 13 -28.97 -55.47 -26.93
N LEU A 14 -29.78 -56.11 -26.09
CA LEU A 14 -30.38 -55.50 -24.90
C LEU A 14 -29.32 -55.18 -23.82
N ILE A 15 -28.31 -56.05 -23.64
CA ILE A 15 -27.19 -55.81 -22.70
C ILE A 15 -26.30 -54.63 -23.14
N GLY A 16 -26.23 -54.35 -24.45
CA GLY A 16 -25.46 -53.21 -25.00
C GLY A 16 -26.03 -51.82 -24.71
N THR A 17 -27.26 -51.72 -24.18
CA THR A 17 -27.92 -50.43 -23.87
C THR A 17 -27.72 -49.96 -22.43
N ILE A 18 -27.05 -50.75 -21.59
CA ILE A 18 -26.68 -50.37 -20.21
C ILE A 18 -25.32 -49.64 -20.25
N ARG A 19 -25.27 -48.53 -20.98
CA ARG A 19 -24.24 -47.49 -20.92
C ARG A 19 -25.03 -46.18 -21.02
N SER A 20 -24.95 -45.17 -20.16
CA SER A 20 -23.91 -44.79 -19.23
C SER A 20 -24.38 -43.53 -18.46
N PHE A 21 -25.24 -43.69 -17.46
CA PHE A 21 -25.74 -42.54 -16.67
C PHE A 21 -24.66 -41.93 -15.74
N GLY A 22 -23.66 -42.71 -15.32
CA GLY A 22 -22.57 -42.18 -14.46
C GLY A 22 -21.59 -41.26 -15.20
N GLN A 23 -21.44 -41.41 -16.52
CA GLN A 23 -20.46 -40.65 -17.30
C GLN A 23 -20.93 -39.21 -17.57
N SER A 24 -22.24 -38.94 -17.56
CA SER A 24 -22.76 -37.57 -17.61
C SER A 24 -22.54 -36.82 -16.29
N ASP A 25 -22.73 -37.50 -15.15
CA ASP A 25 -22.55 -36.91 -13.83
C ASP A 25 -21.06 -36.64 -13.53
N GLU A 26 -20.18 -37.59 -13.89
CA GLU A 26 -18.73 -37.39 -13.83
C GLU A 26 -18.27 -36.23 -14.72
N ALA A 27 -18.80 -36.09 -15.94
CA ALA A 27 -18.47 -34.98 -16.83
C ALA A 27 -18.93 -33.62 -16.28
N GLN A 28 -20.11 -33.56 -15.65
CA GLN A 28 -20.59 -32.36 -14.97
C GLN A 28 -19.71 -32.00 -13.77
N GLN A 29 -19.31 -32.99 -12.98
CA GLN A 29 -18.41 -32.77 -11.84
C GLN A 29 -17.02 -32.31 -12.30
N LEU A 30 -16.52 -32.84 -13.42
CA LEU A 30 -15.24 -32.42 -14.00
C LEU A 30 -15.30 -30.97 -14.48
N LEU A 31 -16.41 -30.55 -15.11
CA LEU A 31 -16.63 -29.18 -15.52
C LEU A 31 -16.65 -28.23 -14.31
N LEU A 32 -17.39 -28.58 -13.26
CA LEU A 32 -17.43 -27.79 -12.02
C LEU A 32 -16.04 -27.70 -11.35
N ASN A 33 -15.28 -28.80 -11.35
CA ASN A 33 -13.92 -28.80 -10.80
C ASN A 33 -12.97 -27.94 -11.64
N TRP A 34 -13.13 -27.93 -12.97
CA TRP A 34 -12.37 -27.08 -13.86
C TRP A 34 -12.70 -25.59 -13.64
N GLU A 35 -13.97 -25.24 -13.47
CA GLU A 35 -14.40 -23.87 -13.13
C GLU A 35 -13.80 -23.41 -11.79
N LYS A 36 -13.86 -24.26 -10.75
CA LYS A 36 -13.22 -23.99 -9.45
C LYS A 36 -11.71 -23.81 -9.57
N LEU A 37 -11.06 -24.63 -10.40
CA LEU A 37 -9.62 -24.51 -10.64
C LEU A 37 -9.29 -23.18 -11.32
N GLN A 38 -10.05 -22.77 -12.33
CA GLN A 38 -9.90 -21.47 -12.99
C GLN A 38 -10.10 -20.30 -12.01
N GLU A 39 -11.06 -20.41 -11.08
CA GLU A 39 -11.26 -19.40 -10.05
C GLU A 39 -10.08 -19.33 -9.07
N LEU A 40 -9.57 -20.49 -8.62
CA LEU A 40 -8.39 -20.57 -7.76
C LEU A 40 -7.13 -20.02 -8.44
N GLU A 41 -6.94 -20.31 -9.73
CA GLU A 41 -5.84 -19.74 -10.53
C GLU A 41 -5.91 -18.21 -10.57
N LYS A 42 -7.11 -17.65 -10.79
CA LYS A 42 -7.32 -16.20 -10.77
C LYS A 42 -7.06 -15.59 -9.39
N ILE A 43 -7.48 -16.26 -8.31
CA ILE A 43 -7.19 -15.82 -6.95
C ILE A 43 -5.68 -15.82 -6.70
N LEU A 44 -4.96 -16.85 -7.13
CA LEU A 44 -3.51 -16.95 -6.98
C LEU A 44 -2.79 -15.83 -7.74
N ASP A 45 -3.20 -15.53 -8.98
CA ASP A 45 -2.64 -14.42 -9.76
C ASP A 45 -2.86 -13.07 -9.06
N ASN A 46 -4.08 -12.82 -8.57
CA ASN A 46 -4.39 -11.62 -7.80
C ASN A 46 -3.55 -11.51 -6.52
N MET A 47 -3.34 -12.61 -5.80
CA MET A 47 -2.49 -12.65 -4.60
C MET A 47 -1.02 -12.34 -4.94
N TYR A 48 -0.52 -12.89 -6.05
CA TYR A 48 0.85 -12.65 -6.51
C TYR A 48 1.07 -11.20 -6.94
N VAL A 49 0.12 -10.63 -7.70
CA VAL A 49 0.12 -9.21 -8.07
C VAL A 49 0.07 -8.33 -6.82
N GLY A 50 -0.83 -8.66 -5.87
CA GLY A 50 -0.93 -7.97 -4.59
C GLY A 50 0.38 -7.98 -3.81
N TYR A 51 1.01 -9.15 -3.67
CA TYR A 51 2.31 -9.30 -3.01
C TYR A 51 3.39 -8.41 -3.65
N LYS A 52 3.51 -8.42 -4.99
CA LYS A 52 4.48 -7.57 -5.70
C LYS A 52 4.27 -6.08 -5.43
N ILE A 53 3.02 -5.64 -5.41
CA ILE A 53 2.67 -4.26 -5.12
C ILE A 53 3.09 -3.89 -3.69
N LEU A 54 2.77 -4.76 -2.72
CA LEU A 54 3.13 -4.54 -1.32
C LEU A 54 4.65 -4.53 -1.10
N ASP A 55 5.38 -5.43 -1.76
CA ASP A 55 6.85 -5.53 -1.70
C ASP A 55 7.52 -4.31 -2.31
N LYS A 56 7.05 -3.86 -3.49
CA LYS A 56 7.51 -2.62 -4.13
C LYS A 56 7.26 -1.42 -3.22
N GLY A 57 6.04 -1.27 -2.71
CA GLY A 57 5.68 -0.18 -1.80
C GLY A 57 6.53 -0.19 -0.53
N TYR A 58 6.72 -1.36 0.09
CA TYR A 58 7.58 -1.52 1.26
C TYR A 58 9.04 -1.17 0.97
N THR A 59 9.58 -1.63 -0.15
CA THR A 59 10.95 -1.34 -0.57
C THR A 59 11.15 0.16 -0.82
N THR A 60 10.19 0.82 -1.47
CA THR A 60 10.20 2.30 -1.61
C THR A 60 10.22 2.97 -0.25
N ILE A 61 9.33 2.59 0.67
CA ILE A 61 9.24 3.13 2.03
C ILE A 61 10.54 2.87 2.83
N LYS A 62 11.14 1.69 2.69
CA LYS A 62 12.39 1.32 3.33
C LYS A 62 13.55 2.18 2.82
N ASN A 63 13.72 2.28 1.50
CA ASN A 63 14.80 3.04 0.87
C ASN A 63 14.73 4.53 1.23
N ILE A 64 13.52 5.09 1.26
CA ILE A 64 13.23 6.43 1.76
C ILE A 64 13.74 6.60 3.19
N SER A 65 13.41 5.64 4.07
CA SER A 65 13.67 5.75 5.50
C SER A 65 15.15 5.55 5.87
N GLU A 66 15.87 4.72 5.11
CA GLU A 66 17.25 4.31 5.41
C GLU A 66 18.31 5.10 4.60
N GLY A 67 18.00 5.54 3.37
CA GLY A 67 19.01 6.06 2.43
C GLY A 67 19.42 7.52 2.63
N ASN A 68 18.48 8.43 2.90
CA ASN A 68 18.76 9.87 2.89
C ASN A 68 18.96 10.50 4.27
N TYR A 69 18.53 9.84 5.34
CA TYR A 69 18.61 10.42 6.68
C TYR A 69 20.06 10.62 7.16
N THR A 70 20.96 9.68 6.82
CA THR A 70 22.36 9.71 7.22
C THR A 70 23.14 10.87 6.60
N ILE A 71 22.87 11.21 5.33
CA ILE A 71 23.53 12.32 4.62
C ILE A 71 23.08 13.66 5.21
N HIS A 72 21.79 13.81 5.48
CA HIS A 72 21.28 15.04 6.07
C HIS A 72 21.66 15.19 7.54
N GLN A 73 21.77 14.10 8.30
CA GLN A 73 22.26 14.17 9.67
C GLN A 73 23.72 14.64 9.72
N LEU A 74 24.58 14.12 8.84
CA LEU A 74 25.96 14.56 8.71
C LEU A 74 26.05 16.05 8.28
N PHE A 75 25.17 16.48 7.37
CA PHE A 75 25.07 17.88 6.98
C PHE A 75 24.62 18.77 8.14
N LEU A 76 23.61 18.37 8.91
CA LEU A 76 23.10 19.12 10.04
C LEU A 76 24.17 19.27 11.12
N ASP A 77 24.88 18.20 11.43
CA ASP A 77 26.02 18.21 12.36
C ASP A 77 27.12 19.19 11.88
N GLY A 78 27.41 19.21 10.57
CA GLY A 78 28.33 20.16 9.94
C GLY A 78 27.81 21.60 9.95
N LEU A 79 26.52 21.83 9.74
CA LEU A 79 25.92 23.16 9.74
C LEU A 79 25.93 23.79 11.13
N PHE A 80 25.68 22.98 12.17
CA PHE A 80 25.86 23.42 13.55
C PHE A 80 27.28 23.94 13.75
N ALA A 81 28.32 23.37 13.13
CA ALA A 81 29.70 23.75 13.39
C ALA A 81 30.13 25.15 12.88
N VAL A 82 29.50 25.75 11.85
CA VAL A 82 30.18 26.81 11.05
C VAL A 82 29.57 28.23 11.11
N ASN A 83 28.37 28.49 11.66
CA ASN A 83 27.89 29.88 11.80
C ASN A 83 26.91 30.12 12.99
N PRO A 84 27.25 30.95 14.00
CA PRO A 84 26.40 31.25 15.16
C PRO A 84 25.06 31.92 14.83
N ALA A 85 24.99 32.75 13.78
CA ALA A 85 23.77 33.48 13.41
C ALA A 85 22.70 32.56 12.80
N VAL A 86 23.13 31.53 12.07
CA VAL A 86 22.27 30.50 11.49
C VAL A 86 21.90 29.46 12.54
N ARG A 87 22.88 29.04 13.37
CA ARG A 87 22.69 28.10 14.49
C ARG A 87 21.57 28.53 15.44
N ASN A 88 21.44 29.83 15.71
CA ASN A 88 20.51 30.36 16.70
C ASN A 88 19.10 30.67 16.14
N TYR A 89 18.87 30.47 14.84
CA TYR A 89 17.54 30.70 14.30
C TYR A 89 16.59 29.59 14.71
N LYS A 90 15.64 29.94 15.59
CA LYS A 90 14.78 29.00 16.33
C LYS A 90 14.02 28.00 15.45
N ARG A 91 13.80 28.29 14.17
CA ARG A 91 13.01 27.46 13.25
C ARG A 91 13.76 26.30 12.62
N ILE A 92 15.10 26.34 12.56
CA ILE A 92 15.90 25.27 11.95
C ILE A 92 15.71 23.93 12.68
N PRO A 93 15.81 23.85 14.03
CA PRO A 93 15.52 22.61 14.75
C PRO A 93 14.13 22.05 14.46
N TYR A 94 13.10 22.91 14.38
CA TYR A 94 11.75 22.46 14.07
C TYR A 94 11.60 21.92 12.63
N ILE A 95 12.27 22.51 11.64
CA ILE A 95 12.30 21.96 10.27
C ILE A 95 12.85 20.54 10.27
N ILE A 96 13.95 20.33 11.01
CA ILE A 96 14.57 19.02 11.15
C ILE A 96 13.59 18.07 11.84
N ASP A 97 12.99 18.48 12.95
CA ASP A 97 12.03 17.67 13.69
C ASP A 97 10.80 17.30 12.85
N TYR A 98 10.29 18.22 12.02
CA TYR A 98 9.23 17.92 11.05
C TYR A 98 9.67 16.86 10.03
N GLN A 99 10.92 16.90 9.54
CA GLN A 99 11.45 15.85 8.67
C GLN A 99 11.44 14.48 9.38
N LYS A 100 11.92 14.42 10.63
CA LYS A 100 11.91 13.17 11.42
C LYS A 100 10.49 12.66 11.64
N LEU A 101 9.59 13.58 11.95
CA LEU A 101 8.20 13.29 12.23
C LEU A 101 7.49 12.75 11.00
N LEU A 102 7.68 13.36 9.82
CA LEU A 102 7.15 12.86 8.54
C LEU A 102 7.57 11.39 8.34
N VAL A 103 8.87 11.12 8.43
CA VAL A 103 9.44 9.76 8.26
C VAL A 103 8.83 8.76 9.21
N LYS A 104 8.75 9.11 10.50
CA LYS A 104 8.18 8.26 11.53
C LYS A 104 6.68 8.01 11.31
N GLU A 105 5.90 9.08 11.10
CA GLU A 105 4.45 9.01 11.01
C GLU A 105 3.99 8.22 9.78
N TYR A 106 4.55 8.47 8.59
CA TYR A 106 4.14 7.71 7.41
C TYR A 106 4.57 6.24 7.53
N LYS A 107 5.74 5.91 8.09
CA LYS A 107 6.20 4.51 8.22
C LYS A 107 5.25 3.73 9.11
N ASN A 108 4.85 4.33 10.23
CA ASN A 108 3.89 3.73 11.15
C ASN A 108 2.50 3.58 10.50
N ALA A 109 2.05 4.59 9.76
CA ALA A 109 0.76 4.55 9.07
C ALA A 109 0.75 3.50 7.95
N TYR A 110 1.80 3.45 7.13
CA TYR A 110 1.93 2.48 6.04
C TYR A 110 1.90 1.04 6.55
N ASN A 111 2.69 0.71 7.56
CA ASN A 111 2.69 -0.63 8.14
C ASN A 111 1.30 -1.01 8.67
N ARG A 112 0.63 -0.09 9.35
CA ARG A 112 -0.73 -0.32 9.86
C ARG A 112 -1.73 -0.59 8.74
N PHE A 113 -1.76 0.23 7.70
CA PHE A 113 -2.73 0.09 6.61
C PHE A 113 -2.43 -1.10 5.71
N ARG A 114 -1.15 -1.42 5.50
CA ARG A 114 -0.74 -2.63 4.77
C ARG A 114 -1.28 -3.90 5.42
N ASP A 115 -1.30 -3.94 6.75
CA ASP A 115 -1.73 -5.11 7.51
C ASP A 115 -3.26 -5.09 7.79
N ASP A 116 -3.99 -4.07 7.31
CA ASP A 116 -5.43 -3.94 7.48
C ASP A 116 -6.18 -4.63 6.31
N PRO A 117 -7.07 -5.60 6.59
CA PRO A 117 -7.75 -6.37 5.55
C PRO A 117 -8.80 -5.58 4.76
N HIS A 118 -9.12 -4.35 5.16
CA HIS A 118 -10.12 -3.51 4.51
C HIS A 118 -9.56 -2.65 3.36
N PHE A 119 -8.26 -2.78 3.05
CA PHE A 119 -7.63 -2.12 1.91
C PHE A 119 -7.19 -3.10 0.85
N THR A 120 -7.35 -2.69 -0.41
CA THR A 120 -6.83 -3.45 -1.54
C THR A 120 -5.35 -3.16 -1.76
N PRO A 121 -4.59 -4.07 -2.41
CA PRO A 121 -3.18 -3.79 -2.74
C PRO A 121 -2.98 -2.48 -3.52
N GLN A 122 -3.90 -2.14 -4.41
CA GLN A 122 -3.85 -0.90 -5.21
C GLN A 122 -4.02 0.35 -4.33
N GLU A 123 -4.89 0.29 -3.32
CA GLU A 123 -5.04 1.37 -2.34
C GLU A 123 -3.78 1.54 -1.50
N ILE A 124 -3.13 0.44 -1.12
CA ILE A 124 -1.83 0.48 -0.42
C ILE A 124 -0.73 1.09 -1.31
N GLU A 125 -0.70 0.77 -2.61
CA GLU A 125 0.22 1.41 -3.56
C GLU A 125 -0.02 2.91 -3.65
N TYR A 126 -1.29 3.33 -3.72
CA TYR A 126 -1.66 4.74 -3.73
C TYR A 126 -1.14 5.46 -2.48
N MET A 127 -1.34 4.87 -1.30
CA MET A 127 -0.80 5.42 -0.05
C MET A 127 0.74 5.53 -0.09
N ALA A 128 1.43 4.50 -0.57
CA ALA A 128 2.89 4.52 -0.72
C ALA A 128 3.36 5.66 -1.63
N ASN A 129 2.65 5.90 -2.75
CA ASN A 129 2.95 6.98 -3.68
C ASN A 129 2.76 8.37 -3.04
N VAL A 130 1.69 8.56 -2.27
CA VAL A 130 1.44 9.81 -1.52
C VAL A 130 2.57 10.05 -0.51
N TYR A 131 2.97 9.03 0.25
CA TYR A 131 4.07 9.15 1.20
C TYR A 131 5.41 9.44 0.52
N ASN A 132 5.70 8.79 -0.61
CA ASN A 132 6.91 9.05 -1.38
C ASN A 132 6.96 10.48 -1.94
N TYR A 133 5.82 10.99 -2.42
CA TYR A 133 5.70 12.37 -2.87
C TYR A 133 6.00 13.36 -1.74
N LEU A 134 5.34 13.19 -0.58
CA LEU A 134 5.55 14.07 0.58
C LEU A 134 7.00 14.03 1.06
N PHE A 135 7.58 12.84 1.13
CA PHE A 135 8.97 12.68 1.51
C PHE A 135 9.90 13.40 0.52
N THR A 136 9.75 13.16 -0.77
CA THR A 136 10.58 13.81 -1.80
C THR A 136 10.44 15.33 -1.75
N ALA A 137 9.23 15.84 -1.54
CA ALA A 137 9.00 17.27 -1.40
C ALA A 137 9.66 17.84 -0.12
N SER A 138 9.60 17.11 1.00
CA SER A 138 10.26 17.49 2.25
C SER A 138 11.79 17.48 2.15
N LEU A 139 12.37 16.56 1.36
CA LEU A 139 13.82 16.55 1.11
C LEU A 139 14.27 17.79 0.36
N ARG A 140 13.51 18.26 -0.64
CA ARG A 140 13.82 19.52 -1.33
C ARG A 140 13.87 20.70 -0.37
N ASN A 141 12.99 20.72 0.65
CA ASN A 141 13.04 21.74 1.70
C ASN A 141 14.33 21.68 2.52
N ILE A 142 14.85 20.49 2.78
CA ILE A 142 16.14 20.32 3.46
C ILE A 142 17.30 20.76 2.55
N ASP A 143 17.26 20.43 1.26
CA ASP A 143 18.25 20.89 0.28
C ASP A 143 18.25 22.43 0.12
N ASP A 144 17.07 23.04 0.08
CA ASP A 144 16.94 24.50 0.07
C ASP A 144 17.51 25.11 1.36
N LEU A 145 17.22 24.49 2.51
CA LEU A 145 17.78 24.91 3.79
C LEU A 145 19.31 24.83 3.77
N VAL A 146 19.88 23.76 3.23
CA VAL A 146 21.32 23.61 3.03
C VAL A 146 21.90 24.76 2.22
N MET A 147 21.28 25.07 1.09
CA MET A 147 21.74 26.12 0.19
C MET A 147 21.68 27.51 0.86
N ILE A 148 20.57 27.82 1.54
CA ILE A 148 20.36 29.12 2.20
C ILE A 148 21.33 29.32 3.37
N THR A 149 21.62 28.25 4.10
CA THR A 149 22.47 28.30 5.29
C THR A 149 23.96 28.35 4.95
N THR A 150 24.35 27.87 3.76
CA THR A 150 25.71 27.95 3.22
C THR A 150 25.97 29.17 2.34
N ALA A 151 24.94 29.94 1.98
CA ALA A 151 25.04 31.13 1.14
C ALA A 151 25.86 32.25 1.81
N THR A 152 26.78 32.86 1.05
CA THR A 152 27.59 33.99 1.52
C THR A 152 26.78 35.28 1.61
N LYS A 153 27.22 36.24 2.44
CA LYS A 153 26.55 37.55 2.59
C LYS A 153 26.50 38.38 1.30
N LEU A 154 27.36 38.10 0.32
CA LEU A 154 27.33 38.74 -1.00
C LEU A 154 26.15 38.27 -1.87
N ARG A 155 25.58 37.08 -1.59
CA ARG A 155 24.48 36.48 -2.37
C ARG A 155 23.12 36.69 -1.73
N MET A 156 23.06 36.85 -0.41
CA MET A 156 21.82 36.96 0.35
C MET A 156 22.07 37.72 1.65
N ASN A 157 21.29 38.77 1.89
CA ASN A 157 21.36 39.49 3.15
C ASN A 157 20.69 38.70 4.29
N ASP A 158 20.91 39.13 5.53
CA ASP A 158 20.48 38.37 6.70
C ASP A 158 18.92 38.30 6.79
N ASP A 159 18.19 39.35 6.42
CA ASP A 159 16.71 39.39 6.44
C ASP A 159 16.07 38.51 5.36
N GLU A 160 16.63 38.51 4.15
CA GLU A 160 16.26 37.59 3.08
C GLU A 160 16.48 36.13 3.49
N ARG A 161 17.61 35.86 4.16
CA ARG A 161 17.90 34.52 4.68
C ARG A 161 16.85 34.07 5.69
N MET A 162 16.50 34.92 6.65
CA MET A 162 15.49 34.57 7.67
C MET A 162 14.12 34.32 7.03
N ARG A 163 13.68 35.18 6.10
CA ARG A 163 12.41 34.99 5.37
C ARG A 163 12.41 33.71 4.54
N ALA A 164 13.53 33.35 3.93
CA ALA A 164 13.65 32.11 3.18
C ALA A 164 13.53 30.88 4.09
N ILE A 165 14.16 30.91 5.28
CA ILE A 165 14.00 29.84 6.28
C ILE A 165 12.56 29.78 6.80
N ASP A 166 11.89 30.91 7.00
CA ASP A 166 10.48 30.95 7.42
C ASP A 166 9.56 30.24 6.44
N ARG A 167 9.75 30.50 5.15
CA ARG A 167 8.99 29.84 4.09
C ARG A 167 9.21 28.32 4.12
N ILE A 168 10.45 27.87 4.29
CA ILE A 168 10.78 26.45 4.42
C ILE A 168 10.09 25.84 5.65
N PHE A 169 10.13 26.54 6.77
CA PHE A 169 9.48 26.10 8.01
C PHE A 169 7.98 25.90 7.81
N TYR A 170 7.26 26.89 7.26
CA TYR A 170 5.81 26.77 7.06
C TYR A 170 5.46 25.72 6.01
N ASP A 171 6.29 25.55 4.98
CA ASP A 171 6.09 24.53 3.95
C ASP A 171 6.30 23.11 4.51
N MET A 172 7.24 22.93 5.45
CA MET A 172 7.43 21.68 6.19
C MET A 172 6.28 21.39 7.16
N GLU A 173 5.85 22.40 7.92
CA GLU A 173 4.70 22.32 8.82
C GLU A 173 3.43 21.91 8.06
N SER A 174 3.18 22.53 6.90
CA SER A 174 2.05 22.20 6.03
C SER A 174 2.07 20.75 5.57
N LYS A 175 3.23 20.21 5.19
CA LYS A 175 3.37 18.79 4.81
C LYS A 175 3.04 17.84 5.95
N VAL A 176 3.48 18.16 7.17
CA VAL A 176 3.12 17.39 8.38
C VAL A 176 1.62 17.45 8.62
N GLY A 177 1.02 18.64 8.50
CA GLY A 177 -0.42 18.83 8.62
C GLY A 177 -1.21 17.99 7.59
N PHE A 178 -0.78 18.02 6.33
CA PHE A 178 -1.37 17.20 5.27
C PHE A 178 -1.22 15.70 5.57
N LEU A 179 -0.03 15.23 5.95
CA LEU A 179 0.21 13.81 6.28
C LEU A 179 -0.76 13.33 7.36
N ARG A 180 -0.93 14.11 8.43
CA ARG A 180 -1.83 13.77 9.53
C ARG A 180 -3.28 13.74 9.08
N SER A 181 -3.72 14.73 8.31
CA SER A 181 -5.07 14.78 7.74
C SER A 181 -5.36 13.57 6.84
N PHE A 182 -4.40 13.23 5.97
CA PHE A 182 -4.48 12.07 5.10
C PHE A 182 -4.59 10.77 5.90
N ASN A 183 -3.68 10.56 6.88
CA ASN A 183 -3.69 9.38 7.73
C ASN A 183 -4.99 9.25 8.53
N ASN A 184 -5.51 10.35 9.07
CA ASN A 184 -6.77 10.36 9.80
C ASN A 184 -7.96 10.00 8.89
N SER A 185 -7.99 10.53 7.67
CA SER A 185 -9.03 10.23 6.69
C SER A 185 -9.00 8.76 6.27
N THR A 186 -7.80 8.23 6.00
CA THR A 186 -7.60 6.81 5.68
C THR A 186 -8.01 5.91 6.84
N GLN A 187 -7.64 6.27 8.08
CA GLN A 187 -8.04 5.53 9.27
C GLN A 187 -9.58 5.52 9.46
N LEU A 188 -10.24 6.64 9.20
CA LEU A 188 -11.71 6.73 9.25
C LEU A 188 -12.35 5.83 8.20
N LEU A 189 -11.82 5.80 6.98
CA LEU A 189 -12.30 4.91 5.92
C LEU A 189 -12.16 3.44 6.32
N ALA A 190 -11.04 3.04 6.91
CA ALA A 190 -10.84 1.68 7.41
C ALA A 190 -11.91 1.30 8.45
N ILE A 191 -12.19 2.19 9.41
CA ILE A 191 -13.21 1.97 10.45
C ILE A 191 -14.61 1.85 9.83
N GLN A 192 -14.95 2.69 8.85
CA GLN A 192 -16.23 2.64 8.15
C GLN A 192 -16.41 1.31 7.41
N ARG A 193 -15.37 0.84 6.70
CA ARG A 193 -15.39 -0.44 6.00
C ARG A 193 -15.50 -1.62 6.96
N ALA A 194 -14.78 -1.58 8.08
CA ALA A 194 -14.87 -2.60 9.12
C ALA A 194 -16.29 -2.71 9.72
N ARG A 195 -16.93 -1.57 9.98
CA ARG A 195 -18.33 -1.53 10.42
C ARG A 195 -19.27 -2.13 9.38
N ALA A 196 -19.17 -1.67 8.13
CA ALA A 196 -20.01 -2.18 7.05
C ALA A 196 -19.84 -3.71 6.86
N ALA A 197 -18.61 -4.22 6.91
CA ALA A 197 -18.34 -5.65 6.84
C ALA A 197 -18.97 -6.42 8.01
N ASN A 198 -18.94 -5.86 9.22
CA ASN A 198 -19.56 -6.47 10.39
C ASN A 198 -21.10 -6.44 10.33
N ASP A 199 -21.68 -5.34 9.85
CA ASP A 199 -23.13 -5.20 9.69
C ASP A 199 -23.66 -6.23 8.68
N VAL A 200 -22.98 -6.41 7.55
CA VAL A 200 -23.32 -7.45 6.56
C VAL A 200 -23.25 -8.85 7.17
N ARG A 201 -22.20 -9.17 7.94
CA ARG A 201 -22.09 -10.47 8.63
C ARG A 201 -23.24 -10.68 9.62
N THR A 202 -23.59 -9.64 10.37
CA THR A 202 -24.69 -9.68 11.35
C THR A 202 -26.02 -9.91 10.65
N LEU A 203 -26.31 -9.18 9.57
CA LEU A 203 -27.52 -9.36 8.77
C LEU A 203 -27.61 -10.77 8.17
N ASN A 204 -26.52 -11.29 7.60
CA ASN A 204 -26.50 -12.66 7.06
C ASN A 204 -26.81 -13.70 8.14
N HIS A 205 -26.27 -13.53 9.36
CA HIS A 205 -26.59 -14.40 10.48
C HIS A 205 -28.06 -14.27 10.94
N LEU A 206 -28.62 -13.06 10.94
CA LEU A 206 -30.00 -12.81 11.36
C LEU A 206 -31.03 -13.34 10.35
N TYR A 207 -30.73 -13.23 9.06
CA TYR A 207 -31.66 -13.57 7.98
C TYR A 207 -31.36 -14.91 7.29
N GLY A 208 -30.30 -15.62 7.67
CA GLY A 208 -29.98 -16.97 7.18
C GLY A 208 -29.66 -17.05 5.68
N ILE A 209 -29.21 -15.95 5.08
CA ILE A 209 -28.86 -15.89 3.66
C ILE A 209 -27.41 -16.37 3.53
N ASN A 210 -27.22 -17.67 3.26
CA ASN A 210 -25.96 -18.29 2.85
C ASN A 210 -26.04 -18.72 1.39
#